data_AF-A0A1A6A6T8-F1
#
_entry.id   AF-A0A1A6A6T8-F1
#
_cell.length_a   1.000
_cell.length_b   1.000
_cell.length_c   1.000
_cell.angle_alpha   90.00
_cell.angle_beta   90.00
_cell.angle_gamma   90.00
#
_symmetry.space_group_name_H-M   'P 1'
#
loop_
_entity.id
_entity.type
_entity.pdbx_description
1 polymer ?
#
loop_
_entity_poly.entity_id
_entity_poly.type
_entity_poly.pdbx_seq_one_letter_code
_entity_poly.pdbx_strand_id
1 'polypeptide(L)'
;MAVIQSHPLPAHPAGSPFLVTEYKEIMIHLKKMAEGPRPFDQALDATWLYLRACQAKLPSSPQTLKSPVPPPTPEFEQSIKLSSFPQLDFTKPFNVQSFRNHIDGFILPLTRHLRSEIDTLTPDLMDTIGVEGEKEVRTWLIKHLRSYDPSWFLCSTFASVPIVKCKQLLQLPLFVRRLLLPFVLAPKFRGYWLYAPYPENLTFSGTA
;
A
#
# COMPACT_ATOMS: atom_id res chain seq x y z
N MET A 1 7.85 21.93 -10.73
CA MET A 1 6.91 21.11 -9.94
C MET A 1 5.80 22.03 -9.46
N ALA A 2 4.56 21.79 -9.87
CA ALA A 2 3.43 22.59 -9.40
C ALA A 2 3.10 22.18 -7.97
N VAL A 3 3.23 23.11 -7.03
CA VAL A 3 2.77 22.92 -5.65
C VAL A 3 1.24 22.85 -5.71
N ILE A 4 0.69 21.66 -5.51
CA ILE A 4 -0.77 21.48 -5.40
C ILE A 4 -1.17 22.17 -4.10
N GLN A 5 -1.72 23.38 -4.20
CA GLN A 5 -2.35 24.03 -3.06
C GLN A 5 -3.58 23.21 -2.67
N SER A 6 -3.59 22.70 -1.44
CA SER A 6 -4.75 22.04 -0.86
C SER A 6 -5.92 23.02 -0.86
N HIS A 7 -7.01 22.67 -1.56
CA HIS A 7 -8.26 23.42 -1.44
C HIS A 7 -8.69 23.47 0.03
N PRO A 8 -9.04 24.64 0.57
CA PRO A 8 -9.52 24.75 1.94
C PRO A 8 -10.81 23.94 2.07
N LEU A 9 -10.87 23.10 3.10
CA LEU A 9 -12.08 22.36 3.43
C LEU A 9 -13.18 23.36 3.86
N PRO A 10 -14.45 23.12 3.53
CA PRO A 10 -15.55 23.96 3.95
C PRO A 10 -15.63 24.02 5.49
N ALA A 11 -15.98 25.19 6.02
CA ALA A 11 -16.13 25.37 7.47
C ALA A 11 -17.26 24.48 8.00
N HIS A 12 -17.02 23.80 9.13
CA HIS A 12 -18.04 22.96 9.76
C HIS A 12 -19.22 23.81 10.26
N PRO A 13 -20.47 23.34 10.11
CA PRO A 13 -21.65 24.04 10.61
C PRO A 13 -21.65 24.16 12.14
N ALA A 14 -22.30 25.20 12.67
CA ALA A 14 -22.48 25.37 14.11
C ALA A 14 -23.28 24.19 14.69
N GLY A 15 -22.75 23.53 15.72
CA GLY A 15 -23.32 22.29 16.29
C GLY A 15 -22.79 20.99 15.66
N SER A 16 -21.80 21.08 14.77
CA SER A 16 -21.13 19.91 14.21
C SER A 16 -20.49 19.05 15.33
N PRO A 17 -20.67 17.72 15.32
CA PRO A 17 -19.98 16.81 16.25
C PRO A 17 -18.45 16.90 16.13
N PHE A 18 -17.95 17.44 15.00
CA PHE A 18 -16.52 17.67 14.76
C PHE A 18 -15.94 18.87 15.50
N LEU A 19 -16.78 19.73 16.07
CA LEU A 19 -16.36 20.87 16.88
C LEU A 19 -16.34 20.55 18.38
N VAL A 20 -16.85 19.38 18.77
CA VAL A 20 -16.93 18.93 20.17
C VAL A 20 -15.53 18.56 20.65
N THR A 21 -15.23 18.87 21.90
CA THR A 21 -13.90 18.65 22.51
C THR A 21 -13.47 17.18 22.39
N GLU A 22 -14.41 16.25 22.58
CA GLU A 22 -14.17 14.80 22.49
C GLU A 22 -13.67 14.38 21.09
N TYR A 23 -14.23 14.93 20.02
CA TYR A 23 -13.75 14.66 18.67
C TYR A 23 -12.32 15.14 18.46
N LYS A 24 -11.98 16.33 18.97
CA LYS A 24 -10.60 16.86 18.89
C LYS A 24 -9.62 15.97 19.64
N GLU A 25 -9.99 15.47 20.82
CA GLU A 25 -9.16 14.57 21.61
C GLU A 25 -8.95 13.22 20.91
N ILE A 26 -9.99 12.66 20.29
CA ILE A 26 -9.90 11.45 19.47
C ILE A 26 -8.98 11.68 18.27
N MET A 27 -9.13 12.80 17.56
CA MET A 27 -8.27 13.13 16.42
C MET A 27 -6.81 13.34 16.83
N ILE A 28 -6.55 13.95 18.00
CA ILE A 28 -5.20 14.07 18.57
C ILE A 28 -4.64 12.69 18.93
N HIS A 29 -5.46 11.81 19.51
CA HIS A 29 -5.05 10.44 19.86
C HIS A 29 -4.72 9.62 18.61
N LEU A 30 -5.60 9.61 17.61
CA LEU A 30 -5.39 8.93 16.32
C LEU A 30 -4.15 9.49 15.61
N LYS A 31 -3.95 10.81 15.62
CA LYS A 31 -2.76 11.44 15.06
C LYS A 31 -1.50 11.01 15.79
N LYS A 32 -1.51 10.97 17.13
CA LYS A 32 -0.38 10.49 17.95
C LYS A 32 -0.10 9.00 17.73
N MET A 33 -1.12 8.17 17.52
CA MET A 33 -0.95 6.77 17.14
C MET A 33 -0.33 6.63 15.75
N ALA A 34 -0.78 7.44 14.79
CA ALA A 34 -0.27 7.44 13.42
C ALA A 34 1.17 8.00 13.30
N GLU A 35 1.53 8.96 14.15
CA GLU A 35 2.86 9.61 14.20
C GLU A 35 3.84 8.88 15.15
N GLY A 36 3.38 7.90 15.92
CA GLY A 36 4.21 7.13 16.83
C GLY A 36 5.26 6.30 16.08
N PRO A 37 6.48 6.12 16.65
CA PRO A 37 7.51 5.31 16.02
C PRO A 37 7.03 3.85 15.93
N ARG A 38 6.80 3.35 14.73
CA ARG A 38 6.45 1.94 14.52
C ARG A 38 7.72 1.11 14.35
N PRO A 39 7.82 -0.04 15.01
CA PRO A 39 9.03 -0.87 14.99
C PRO A 39 9.38 -1.42 13.60
N PHE A 40 8.41 -1.42 12.68
CA PHE A 40 8.59 -1.93 11.32
C PHE A 40 8.74 -0.83 10.25
N ASP A 41 8.54 0.46 10.57
CA ASP A 41 8.59 1.53 9.56
C ASP A 41 9.99 1.61 8.93
N GLN A 42 11.04 1.70 9.77
CA GLN A 42 12.42 1.69 9.27
C GLN A 42 12.78 0.39 8.53
N ALA A 43 12.17 -0.74 8.91
CA ALA A 43 12.42 -2.02 8.25
C ALA A 43 11.77 -2.06 6.86
N LEU A 44 10.56 -1.51 6.70
CA LEU A 44 9.89 -1.35 5.40
C LEU A 44 10.67 -0.37 4.51
N ASP A 45 11.10 0.76 5.07
CA ASP A 45 11.88 1.76 4.35
C ASP A 45 13.22 1.19 3.87
N ALA A 46 13.93 0.46 4.74
CA ALA A 46 15.15 -0.24 4.37
C ALA A 46 14.91 -1.32 3.30
N THR A 47 13.79 -2.06 3.38
CA THR A 47 13.37 -3.03 2.35
C THR A 47 13.23 -2.35 1.00
N TRP A 48 12.55 -1.19 0.97
CA TRP A 48 12.31 -0.44 -0.24
C TRP A 48 13.62 0.08 -0.86
N LEU A 49 14.50 0.68 -0.04
CA LEU A 49 15.82 1.13 -0.50
C LEU A 49 16.66 -0.04 -1.03
N TYR A 50 16.65 -1.19 -0.35
CA TYR A 50 17.41 -2.35 -0.78
C TYR A 50 16.93 -2.89 -2.14
N LEU A 51 15.62 -3.00 -2.35
CA LEU A 51 15.05 -3.43 -3.62
C LEU A 51 15.41 -2.46 -4.76
N ARG A 52 15.41 -1.15 -4.49
CA ARG A 52 15.86 -0.13 -5.46
C ARG A 52 17.33 -0.26 -5.79
N ALA A 53 18.19 -0.41 -4.79
CA ALA A 53 19.62 -0.61 -4.99
C ALA A 53 19.90 -1.88 -5.80
N CYS A 54 19.17 -2.97 -5.54
CA CYS A 54 19.24 -4.19 -6.35
C CYS A 54 18.78 -3.95 -7.79
N GLN A 55 17.67 -3.23 -7.99
CA GLN A 55 17.15 -2.89 -9.32
C GLN A 55 18.16 -2.05 -10.12
N ALA A 56 18.83 -1.10 -9.49
CA ALA A 56 19.84 -0.25 -10.14
C ALA A 56 21.08 -1.02 -10.62
N LYS A 57 21.37 -2.18 -10.02
CA LYS A 57 22.47 -3.07 -10.44
C LYS A 57 22.08 -4.01 -11.57
N LEU A 58 20.79 -4.16 -11.88
CA LEU A 58 20.35 -4.98 -13.00
C LEU A 58 20.74 -4.31 -14.32
N PRO A 59 21.16 -5.08 -15.34
CA PRO A 59 21.42 -4.52 -16.66
C PRO A 59 20.19 -3.78 -17.18
N SER A 60 20.41 -2.60 -17.74
CA SER A 60 19.35 -1.73 -18.27
C SER A 60 18.60 -2.45 -19.39
N SER A 61 17.45 -3.01 -19.07
CA SER A 61 16.54 -3.56 -20.06
C SER A 61 15.79 -2.41 -20.76
N PRO A 62 15.63 -2.44 -22.09
CA PRO A 62 14.81 -1.46 -22.81
C PRO A 62 13.34 -1.45 -22.34
N GLN A 63 12.91 -2.45 -21.57
CA GLN A 63 11.58 -2.56 -20.98
C GLN A 63 11.56 -2.36 -19.47
N THR A 64 12.49 -1.60 -18.89
CA THR A 64 12.47 -1.33 -17.45
C THR A 64 11.20 -0.55 -17.10
N LEU A 65 10.22 -1.25 -16.52
CA LEU A 65 8.98 -0.66 -16.05
C LEU A 65 9.32 0.43 -15.03
N LYS A 66 8.87 1.65 -15.29
CA LYS A 66 9.01 2.76 -14.35
C LYS A 66 8.21 2.40 -13.10
N SER A 67 8.89 2.30 -11.96
CA SER A 67 8.22 2.11 -10.67
C SER A 67 7.23 3.26 -10.46
N PRO A 68 5.98 2.99 -10.04
CA PRO A 68 5.01 4.03 -9.73
C PRO A 68 5.38 4.79 -8.44
N VAL A 69 6.27 4.22 -7.62
CA VAL A 69 6.80 4.88 -6.43
C VAL A 69 7.84 5.91 -6.87
N PRO A 70 7.81 7.16 -6.40
CA PRO A 70 8.86 8.14 -6.69
C PRO A 70 10.22 7.66 -6.17
N PRO A 71 11.36 8.16 -6.69
CA PRO A 71 12.65 7.89 -6.07
C PRO A 71 12.68 8.46 -4.63
N PRO A 72 13.38 7.80 -3.69
CA PRO A 72 13.59 8.34 -2.35
C PRO A 72 14.33 9.69 -2.43
N THR A 73 14.01 10.61 -1.52
CA THR A 73 14.78 11.85 -1.41
C THR A 73 16.07 11.61 -0.60
N PRO A 74 17.13 12.42 -0.76
CA PRO A 74 18.35 12.27 0.02
C PRO A 74 18.12 12.35 1.53
N GLU A 75 17.18 13.18 1.97
CA GLU A 75 16.82 13.33 3.39
C GLU A 75 16.18 12.05 3.92
N PHE A 76 15.33 11.40 3.11
CA PHE A 76 14.74 10.12 3.44
C PHE A 76 15.79 9.02 3.58
N GLU A 77 16.75 8.93 2.66
CA GLU A 77 17.83 7.94 2.74
C GLU A 77 18.67 8.10 4.01
N GLN A 78 18.98 9.34 4.41
CA GLN A 78 19.72 9.64 5.63
C GLN A 78 18.94 9.34 6.92
N SER A 79 17.60 9.38 6.86
CA SER A 79 16.76 9.09 8.02
C SER A 79 16.80 7.62 8.46
N ILE A 80 17.23 6.71 7.57
CA ILE A 80 17.17 5.27 7.80
C ILE A 80 18.53 4.77 8.30
N LYS A 81 18.54 4.18 9.50
CA LYS A 81 19.74 3.57 10.07
C LYS A 81 19.98 2.19 9.44
N LEU A 82 20.59 2.16 8.25
CA LEU A 82 20.86 0.91 7.51
C LEU A 82 21.70 -0.11 8.31
N SER A 83 22.53 0.35 9.24
CA SER A 83 23.29 -0.52 10.15
C SER A 83 22.43 -1.40 11.06
N SER A 84 21.17 -1.01 11.29
CA SER A 84 20.20 -1.82 12.05
C SER A 84 19.65 -3.01 11.26
N PHE A 85 19.94 -3.11 9.95
CA PHE A 85 19.41 -4.13 9.05
C PHE A 85 20.55 -4.94 8.40
N PRO A 86 21.32 -5.72 9.19
CA PRO A 86 22.52 -6.42 8.69
C PRO A 86 22.21 -7.48 7.64
N GLN A 87 20.94 -7.91 7.50
CA GLN A 87 20.55 -8.83 6.43
C GLN A 87 20.50 -8.16 5.04
N LEU A 88 20.49 -6.83 4.97
CA LEU A 88 20.40 -6.07 3.72
C LEU A 88 21.78 -5.55 3.30
N ASP A 89 22.54 -6.36 2.56
CA ASP A 89 23.86 -5.97 2.06
C ASP A 89 23.76 -5.21 0.72
N PHE A 90 23.82 -3.88 0.80
CA PHE A 90 23.76 -2.98 -0.36
C PHE A 90 24.97 -3.08 -1.27
N THR A 91 26.07 -3.72 -0.86
CA THR A 91 27.27 -3.88 -1.71
C THR A 91 27.17 -5.11 -2.60
N LYS A 92 26.51 -6.18 -2.13
CA LYS A 92 26.38 -7.44 -2.86
C LYS A 92 25.21 -7.48 -3.84
N PRO A 93 25.19 -8.45 -4.77
CA PRO A 93 23.99 -8.78 -5.54
C PRO A 93 22.82 -9.20 -4.64
N PHE A 94 21.61 -9.18 -5.20
CA PHE A 94 20.40 -9.59 -4.49
C PHE A 94 20.54 -11.01 -3.91
N ASN A 95 20.32 -11.15 -2.60
CA ASN A 95 20.33 -12.43 -1.92
C ASN A 95 18.94 -12.74 -1.37
N VAL A 96 18.27 -13.74 -1.96
CA VAL A 96 16.91 -14.15 -1.59
C VAL A 96 16.82 -14.56 -0.13
N GLN A 97 17.81 -15.29 0.39
CA GLN A 97 17.77 -15.80 1.76
C GLN A 97 17.90 -14.68 2.78
N SER A 98 18.87 -13.77 2.58
CA SER A 98 19.04 -12.64 3.49
C SER A 98 17.83 -11.70 3.43
N PHE A 99 17.29 -11.46 2.24
CA PHE A 99 16.08 -10.65 2.06
C PHE A 99 14.86 -11.27 2.77
N ARG A 100 14.69 -12.60 2.66
CA ARG A 100 13.64 -13.31 3.39
C ARG A 100 13.81 -13.19 4.90
N ASN A 101 15.03 -13.40 5.41
CA ASN A 101 15.31 -13.27 6.85
C ASN A 101 15.02 -11.86 7.38
N HIS A 102 15.25 -10.82 6.57
CA HIS A 102 14.87 -9.44 6.88
C HIS A 102 13.34 -9.30 7.00
N ILE A 103 12.59 -9.78 6.02
CA ILE A 103 11.12 -9.75 6.03
C ILE A 103 10.56 -10.50 7.23
N ASP A 104 11.04 -11.71 7.48
CA ASP A 104 10.61 -12.54 8.60
C ASP A 104 10.82 -11.84 9.95
N GLY A 105 11.81 -10.94 10.05
CA GLY A 105 12.10 -10.15 11.24
C GLY A 105 11.02 -9.11 11.60
N PHE A 106 10.33 -8.52 10.62
CA PHE A 106 9.33 -7.46 10.87
C PHE A 106 7.90 -7.83 10.49
N ILE A 107 7.68 -8.93 9.76
CA ILE A 107 6.34 -9.31 9.26
C ILE A 107 5.34 -9.58 10.40
N LEU A 108 5.78 -10.19 11.50
CA LEU A 108 4.93 -10.47 12.64
C LEU A 108 4.54 -9.19 13.41
N PRO A 109 5.49 -8.28 13.77
CA PRO A 109 5.15 -6.95 14.27
C PRO A 109 4.19 -6.18 13.36
N LEU A 110 4.43 -6.18 12.04
CA LEU A 110 3.55 -5.52 11.07
C LEU A 110 2.14 -6.10 11.11
N THR A 111 2.01 -7.43 11.06
CA THR A 111 0.70 -8.11 11.07
C THR A 111 -0.07 -7.83 12.37
N ARG A 112 0.62 -7.83 13.51
CA ARG A 112 0.01 -7.48 14.81
C ARG A 112 -0.46 -6.04 14.84
N HIS A 113 0.33 -5.11 14.30
CA HIS A 113 -0.06 -3.71 14.22
C HIS A 113 -1.28 -3.52 13.33
N LEU A 114 -1.28 -4.08 12.12
CA LEU A 114 -2.43 -4.00 11.22
C LEU A 114 -3.68 -4.61 11.86
N ARG A 115 -3.53 -5.73 12.59
CA ARG A 115 -4.64 -6.32 13.34
C ARG A 115 -5.13 -5.38 14.44
N SER A 116 -4.22 -4.79 15.22
CA SER A 116 -4.59 -3.81 16.23
C SER A 116 -5.26 -2.59 15.64
N GLU A 117 -4.85 -2.11 14.46
CA GLU A 117 -5.52 -1.00 13.78
C GLU A 117 -6.94 -1.40 13.36
N ILE A 118 -7.12 -2.59 12.79
CA ILE A 118 -8.45 -3.13 12.46
C ILE A 118 -9.33 -3.25 13.71
N ASP A 119 -8.78 -3.78 14.79
CA ASP A 119 -9.49 -3.95 16.05
C ASP A 119 -9.79 -2.60 16.71
N THR A 120 -8.93 -1.58 16.56
CA THR A 120 -9.14 -0.22 17.07
C THR A 120 -10.11 0.60 16.20
N LEU A 121 -10.24 0.27 14.91
CA LEU A 121 -11.29 0.77 14.04
C LEU A 121 -12.64 0.08 14.36
N THR A 122 -12.97 -0.03 15.64
CA THR A 122 -14.22 -0.62 16.13
C THR A 122 -15.45 0.16 15.62
N PRO A 123 -16.62 -0.50 15.61
CA PRO A 123 -17.89 0.18 15.43
C PRO A 123 -18.02 1.41 16.34
N ASP A 124 -17.55 1.36 17.58
CA ASP A 124 -17.62 2.49 18.52
C ASP A 124 -16.87 3.74 18.02
N LEU A 125 -15.69 3.57 17.41
CA LEU A 125 -14.95 4.69 16.82
C LEU A 125 -15.69 5.23 15.59
N MET A 126 -16.23 4.34 14.76
CA MET A 126 -17.02 4.71 13.59
C MET A 126 -18.34 5.42 13.96
N ASP A 127 -18.98 4.98 15.04
CA ASP A 127 -20.19 5.57 15.63
C ASP A 127 -19.89 6.98 16.16
N THR A 128 -18.71 7.18 16.75
CA THR A 128 -18.28 8.49 17.26
C THR A 128 -17.93 9.47 16.14
N ILE A 129 -17.36 9.00 15.03
CA ILE A 129 -17.07 9.81 13.84
C ILE A 129 -18.38 10.22 13.14
N GLY A 130 -19.40 9.36 13.20
CA GLY A 130 -20.69 9.57 12.57
C GLY A 130 -20.65 9.50 11.04
N VAL A 131 -21.85 9.53 10.43
CA VAL A 131 -22.04 9.29 8.99
C VAL A 131 -21.28 10.28 8.11
N GLU A 132 -21.18 11.55 8.51
CA GLU A 132 -20.49 12.56 7.71
C GLU A 132 -18.96 12.41 7.76
N GLY A 133 -18.42 12.01 8.90
CA GLY A 133 -16.98 11.79 9.04
C GLY A 133 -16.55 10.52 8.32
N GLU A 134 -17.39 9.48 8.34
CA GLU A 134 -17.19 8.27 7.52
C GLU A 134 -17.14 8.63 6.02
N LYS A 135 -18.06 9.46 5.54
CA LYS A 135 -18.05 9.94 4.15
C LYS A 135 -16.77 10.69 3.80
N GLU A 136 -16.27 11.53 4.70
CA GLU A 136 -15.03 12.29 4.47
C GLU A 136 -13.81 11.37 4.41
N VAL A 137 -13.65 10.48 5.39
CA VAL A 137 -12.57 9.48 5.42
C VAL A 137 -12.62 8.61 4.17
N ARG A 138 -13.82 8.15 3.78
CA ARG A 138 -14.02 7.36 2.57
C ARG A 138 -13.68 8.15 1.31
N THR A 139 -14.05 9.42 1.23
CA THR A 139 -13.74 10.29 0.08
C THR A 139 -12.24 10.50 -0.04
N TRP A 140 -11.56 10.79 1.08
CA TRP A 140 -10.11 10.92 1.13
C TRP A 140 -9.41 9.62 0.71
N LEU A 141 -9.84 8.48 1.27
CA LEU A 141 -9.29 7.16 0.94
C LEU A 141 -9.49 6.83 -0.53
N ILE A 142 -10.69 7.03 -1.08
CA ILE A 142 -10.97 6.81 -2.52
C ILE A 142 -10.10 7.72 -3.38
N LYS A 143 -9.96 8.99 -3.03
CA LYS A 143 -9.10 9.94 -3.77
C LYS A 143 -7.64 9.48 -3.75
N HIS A 144 -7.15 9.05 -2.59
CA HIS A 144 -5.80 8.53 -2.44
C HIS A 144 -5.60 7.24 -3.24
N LEU A 145 -6.50 6.27 -3.13
CA LEU A 145 -6.45 5.01 -3.89
C LEU A 145 -6.52 5.24 -5.41
N ARG A 146 -7.34 6.19 -5.87
CA ARG A 146 -7.44 6.58 -7.29
C ARG A 146 -6.19 7.29 -7.81
N SER A 147 -5.32 7.80 -6.94
CA SER A 147 -4.04 8.36 -7.36
C SER A 147 -3.01 7.30 -7.76
N TYR A 148 -3.20 6.05 -7.31
CA TYR A 148 -2.41 4.90 -7.75
C TYR A 148 -2.95 4.32 -9.05
N ASP A 149 -2.05 3.76 -9.87
CA ASP A 149 -2.45 3.00 -11.06
C ASP A 149 -3.29 1.78 -10.62
N PRO A 150 -4.60 1.71 -10.95
CA PRO A 150 -5.47 0.60 -10.54
C PRO A 150 -4.94 -0.77 -10.98
N SER A 151 -4.13 -0.79 -12.04
CA SER A 151 -3.49 -1.99 -12.57
C SER A 151 -2.65 -2.71 -11.51
N TRP A 152 -2.03 -1.96 -10.59
CA TRP A 152 -1.15 -2.50 -9.57
C TRP A 152 -1.90 -3.35 -8.54
N PHE A 153 -3.02 -2.82 -8.03
CA PHE A 153 -3.84 -3.52 -7.04
C PHE A 153 -4.63 -4.67 -7.66
N LEU A 154 -5.21 -4.45 -8.85
CA LEU A 154 -6.07 -5.44 -9.51
C LEU A 154 -5.29 -6.70 -9.91
N CYS A 155 -4.13 -6.53 -10.56
CA CYS A 155 -3.31 -7.69 -10.96
C CYS A 155 -2.77 -8.44 -9.73
N SER A 156 -2.35 -7.74 -8.68
CA SER A 156 -1.88 -8.36 -7.44
C SER A 156 -2.98 -9.18 -6.76
N THR A 157 -4.19 -8.62 -6.65
CA THR A 157 -5.31 -9.27 -5.98
C THR A 157 -5.77 -10.52 -6.73
N PHE A 158 -5.92 -10.44 -8.06
CA PHE A 158 -6.31 -11.59 -8.87
C PHE A 158 -5.27 -12.70 -8.85
N ALA A 159 -3.98 -12.37 -8.83
CA ALA A 159 -2.91 -13.36 -8.81
C ALA A 159 -2.70 -14.01 -7.43
N SER A 160 -3.16 -13.36 -6.35
CA SER A 160 -2.90 -13.82 -4.97
C SER A 160 -4.05 -14.58 -4.33
N VAL A 161 -5.26 -14.50 -4.89
CA VAL A 161 -6.48 -15.06 -4.31
C VAL A 161 -7.14 -16.02 -5.30
N PRO A 162 -7.70 -17.18 -4.86
CA PRO A 162 -8.47 -18.05 -5.74
C PRO A 162 -9.56 -17.28 -6.48
N ILE A 163 -9.74 -17.52 -7.78
CA ILE A 163 -10.65 -16.72 -8.62
C ILE A 163 -12.09 -16.71 -8.09
N VAL A 164 -12.56 -17.80 -7.48
CA VAL A 164 -13.90 -17.90 -6.90
C VAL A 164 -14.09 -16.87 -5.78
N LYS A 165 -13.12 -16.77 -4.87
CA LYS A 165 -13.12 -15.75 -3.80
C LYS A 165 -12.94 -14.36 -4.38
N CYS A 166 -12.06 -14.20 -5.38
CA CYS A 166 -11.85 -12.92 -6.03
C CYS A 166 -13.14 -12.39 -6.67
N LYS A 167 -13.94 -13.24 -7.33
CA LYS A 167 -15.25 -12.89 -7.89
C LYS A 167 -16.28 -12.49 -6.82
N GLN A 168 -16.20 -13.05 -5.62
CA GLN A 168 -17.07 -12.69 -4.49
C GLN A 168 -16.66 -11.35 -3.86
N LEU A 169 -15.35 -11.12 -3.70
CA LEU A 169 -14.78 -9.93 -3.08
C LEU A 169 -14.80 -8.72 -4.02
N LEU A 170 -14.54 -8.93 -5.31
CA LEU A 170 -14.43 -7.90 -6.33
C LEU A 170 -15.53 -8.12 -7.38
N GLN A 171 -16.66 -7.43 -7.21
CA GLN A 171 -17.75 -7.40 -8.18
C GLN A 171 -17.42 -6.52 -9.39
N LEU A 172 -16.35 -6.87 -10.12
CA LEU A 172 -15.92 -6.14 -11.30
C LEU A 172 -16.81 -6.47 -12.51
N PRO A 173 -17.07 -5.50 -13.41
CA PRO A 173 -17.75 -5.77 -14.66
C PRO A 173 -17.03 -6.86 -15.47
N LEU A 174 -17.78 -7.70 -16.18
CA LEU A 174 -17.24 -8.79 -17.01
C LEU A 174 -16.16 -8.31 -17.98
N PHE A 175 -16.35 -7.13 -18.57
CA PHE A 175 -15.37 -6.50 -19.46
C PHE A 175 -14.03 -6.23 -18.78
N VAL A 176 -14.06 -5.73 -17.53
CA VAL A 176 -12.84 -5.47 -16.76
C VAL A 176 -12.11 -6.78 -16.49
N ARG A 177 -12.84 -7.80 -16.04
CA ARG A 177 -12.28 -9.10 -15.67
C ARG A 177 -11.74 -9.89 -16.86
N ARG A 178 -12.48 -9.94 -17.98
CA ARG A 178 -12.16 -10.81 -19.12
C ARG A 178 -11.34 -10.15 -20.22
N LEU A 179 -11.33 -8.82 -20.30
CA LEU A 179 -10.66 -8.11 -21.39
C LEU A 179 -9.53 -7.20 -20.89
N LEU A 180 -9.87 -6.22 -20.04
CA LEU A 180 -8.88 -5.28 -19.52
C LEU A 180 -7.80 -5.99 -18.70
N LEU A 181 -8.21 -6.86 -17.78
CA LEU A 181 -7.28 -7.51 -16.87
C LEU A 181 -6.27 -8.39 -17.65
N PRO A 182 -6.66 -9.41 -18.44
CA PRO A 182 -5.71 -10.29 -19.11
C PRO A 182 -4.96 -9.67 -20.30
N PHE A 183 -5.54 -8.71 -21.03
CA PHE A 183 -4.93 -8.20 -22.26
C PHE A 183 -4.28 -6.83 -22.12
N VAL A 184 -4.68 -6.01 -21.14
CA VAL A 184 -4.19 -4.62 -21.01
C VAL A 184 -3.34 -4.44 -19.75
N LEU A 185 -3.86 -4.87 -18.60
CA LEU A 185 -3.21 -4.67 -17.31
C LEU A 185 -2.17 -5.75 -17.07
N ALA A 186 -2.53 -6.98 -17.39
CA ALA A 186 -1.73 -8.15 -17.10
C ALA A 186 -0.35 -8.09 -17.77
N PRO A 187 -0.19 -7.86 -19.09
CA PRO A 187 1.14 -7.86 -19.72
C PRO A 187 2.16 -6.91 -19.07
N LYS A 188 1.71 -5.82 -18.44
CA LYS A 188 2.56 -4.88 -17.68
C LYS A 188 3.23 -5.51 -16.45
N PHE A 189 2.72 -6.63 -15.94
CA PHE A 189 3.21 -7.30 -14.73
C PHE A 189 3.69 -8.73 -14.97
N ARG A 190 4.01 -9.09 -16.22
CA ARG A 190 4.37 -10.47 -16.62
C ARG A 190 5.44 -11.13 -15.73
N GLY A 191 6.39 -10.36 -15.20
CA GLY A 191 7.44 -10.88 -14.30
C GLY A 191 6.96 -11.17 -12.87
N TYR A 192 5.95 -10.45 -12.37
CA TYR A 192 5.39 -10.65 -11.03
C TYR A 192 4.66 -11.99 -10.90
N TRP A 193 4.05 -12.47 -11.98
CA TRP A 193 3.18 -13.66 -11.96
C TRP A 193 3.92 -14.96 -11.73
N LEU A 194 5.20 -15.01 -12.13
CA LEU A 194 6.04 -16.19 -11.91
C LEU A 194 6.13 -16.56 -10.43
N TYR A 195 5.83 -15.61 -9.55
CA TYR A 195 5.88 -15.74 -8.10
C TYR A 195 4.49 -15.64 -7.45
N ALA A 196 3.44 -15.51 -8.25
CA ALA A 196 2.08 -15.43 -7.74
C ALA A 196 1.52 -16.85 -7.47
N PRO A 197 0.65 -17.01 -6.45
CA PRO A 197 0.00 -18.29 -6.17
C PRO A 197 -0.98 -18.77 -7.26
N TYR A 198 -1.65 -17.84 -7.95
CA TYR A 198 -2.67 -18.13 -8.97
C TYR A 198 -2.46 -17.27 -10.24
N PRO A 199 -1.32 -17.42 -10.94
CA PRO A 199 -1.02 -16.61 -12.13
C PRO A 199 -2.00 -16.86 -13.27
N GLU A 200 -2.64 -18.02 -13.32
CA GLU A 200 -3.68 -18.37 -14.28
C GLU A 200 -4.87 -17.41 -14.23
N ASN A 201 -5.16 -16.81 -13.07
CA ASN A 201 -6.24 -15.83 -12.90
C ASN A 201 -6.03 -14.54 -13.68
N LEU A 202 -4.85 -14.33 -14.27
CA LEU A 202 -4.55 -13.19 -15.13
C LEU A 202 -4.62 -13.54 -16.62
N THR A 203 -5.09 -14.73 -16.95
CA THR A 203 -5.32 -15.19 -18.32
C THR A 203 -6.81 -15.14 -18.65
N PHE A 204 -7.13 -15.18 -19.94
CA PHE A 204 -8.52 -15.28 -20.39
C PHE A 204 -9.21 -16.55 -19.84
N SER A 205 -8.49 -17.68 -19.79
CA SER A 205 -9.02 -18.96 -19.30
C SER A 205 -9.23 -18.96 -17.79
N GLY A 206 -8.30 -18.42 -17.00
CA GLY A 206 -8.47 -18.38 -15.54
C GLY A 206 -9.46 -17.32 -15.04
N THR A 207 -9.77 -16.29 -15.85
CA THR A 207 -10.80 -15.28 -15.53
C THR A 207 -12.22 -15.68 -15.95
N ALA A 208 -12.38 -16.76 -16.71
CA ALA A 208 -13.67 -17.26 -17.19
C ALA A 208 -14.62 -17.53 -16.02
#